data_AF-A0AAE3SG23-F1
#
_entry.id   AF-A0AAE3SG23-F1
#
_cell.length_a   1.000
_cell.length_b   1.000
_cell.length_c   1.000
_cell.angle_alpha   90.00
_cell.angle_beta   90.00
_cell.angle_gamma   90.00
#
_symmetry.space_group_name_H-M   'P 1'
#
loop_
_entity.id
_entity.type
_entity.pdbx_description
1 polymer ?
#
loop_
_entity_poly.entity_id
_entity_poly.type
_entity_poly.pdbx_seq_one_letter_code
_entity_poly.pdbx_strand_id
1 'polypeptide(L)'
;MKNLIYIFSIIITLNLVSCEDVDPVITGSQKETINDLTIGEQGENLLITWELPQSSEELSVKIYVDDNDPITVSGNPTTYVLSNVIPNVEMAITVKVLYLDGSISQGITQFFTKEGTNAIENFEGVWNQKDLEINLSWELPENNAGNEILIKWTYSDGKNGERSVYSSETSYTIENVEMNTIYSISAQTTNGELLSNIISINVPTPKEWIGTKIGFVIVEADIDELTDDDEIAAAYWFVNKYPEGNVISVADIATGAVNLEDYKVLWLHRDRLYENAQVPAELLSSDVLDLMTNYLKDGGNLLLSIHATRYLPHLGRISMDRMPGILGAGEGGSGDDVWLVNAHIGYAFSGSDYNRADHPIYNNVVVDDTYYSDHSAIPFIGPGQREDHNSMWDLNSFGYSIPGDGANVVKAFEAENDATVLGTWGQVSDYCCAGIVDFAPSKDYFGRCVAVGLAAYEWNQNSGVNIYQENIENFTESCITYLQNN
;
A
#
# COMPACT_ATOMS: atom_id res chain seq x y z
N MET A 1 -47.78 -5.98 -28.36
CA MET A 1 -48.30 -4.70 -28.89
C MET A 1 -47.37 -3.58 -28.47
N LYS A 2 -46.41 -3.24 -29.35
CA LYS A 2 -45.88 -1.90 -29.64
C LYS A 2 -44.81 -2.12 -30.71
N ASN A 3 -45.11 -1.61 -31.90
CA ASN A 3 -44.37 -1.80 -33.14
C ASN A 3 -43.07 -1.01 -33.11
N LEU A 4 -41.95 -1.63 -33.51
CA LEU A 4 -40.82 -0.90 -34.07
C LEU A 4 -40.45 -1.57 -35.40
N ILE A 5 -40.60 -0.78 -36.45
CA ILE A 5 -40.41 -1.10 -37.86
C ILE A 5 -38.92 -0.88 -38.16
N TYR A 6 -38.19 -1.92 -38.57
CA TYR A 6 -36.89 -1.77 -39.25
C TYR A 6 -37.06 -2.19 -40.70
N ILE A 7 -37.01 -1.19 -41.58
CA ILE A 7 -37.09 -1.32 -43.03
C ILE A 7 -35.72 -1.78 -43.54
N PHE A 8 -35.71 -2.92 -44.20
CA PHE A 8 -34.62 -3.42 -45.03
C PHE A 8 -34.56 -2.55 -46.30
N SER A 9 -33.50 -1.76 -46.47
CA SER A 9 -33.21 -1.06 -47.72
C SER A 9 -32.05 -1.71 -48.44
N ILE A 10 -32.41 -2.53 -49.43
CA ILE A 10 -31.57 -2.98 -50.53
C ILE A 10 -31.21 -1.74 -51.38
N ILE A 11 -29.93 -1.38 -51.45
CA ILE A 11 -29.43 -0.41 -52.42
C ILE A 11 -28.64 -1.18 -53.48
N ILE A 12 -29.28 -1.28 -54.64
CA ILE A 12 -28.73 -1.81 -55.88
C ILE A 12 -27.74 -0.78 -56.45
N THR A 13 -26.56 -1.28 -56.73
CA THR A 13 -25.46 -0.66 -57.45
C THR A 13 -25.86 -0.22 -58.86
N LEU A 14 -25.67 1.06 -59.15
CA LEU A 14 -25.63 1.61 -60.51
C LEU A 14 -24.47 2.61 -60.57
N ASN A 15 -23.25 2.08 -60.69
CA ASN A 15 -22.09 2.87 -61.10
C ASN A 15 -22.18 3.07 -62.62
N LEU A 16 -22.55 4.28 -63.03
CA LEU A 16 -22.36 4.74 -64.39
C LEU A 16 -20.87 4.96 -64.60
N VAL A 17 -20.33 4.19 -65.54
CA VAL A 17 -18.98 4.28 -66.08
C VAL A 17 -18.79 5.65 -66.73
N SER A 18 -17.98 6.53 -66.14
CA SER A 18 -17.21 7.51 -66.92
C SER A 18 -15.85 6.88 -67.20
N CYS A 19 -15.68 6.47 -68.44
CA CYS A 19 -14.40 6.02 -68.98
C CYS A 19 -13.54 7.27 -69.16
N GLU A 20 -12.72 7.57 -68.17
CA GLU A 20 -11.46 8.28 -68.38
C GLU A 20 -10.36 7.26 -68.05
N ASP A 21 -9.94 6.53 -69.09
CA ASP A 21 -8.64 5.85 -69.10
C ASP A 21 -7.58 6.94 -69.02
N VAL A 22 -7.29 7.38 -67.81
CA VAL A 22 -6.01 8.01 -67.50
C VAL A 22 -5.19 6.94 -66.81
N ASP A 23 -4.53 6.11 -67.61
CA ASP A 23 -3.31 5.46 -67.14
C ASP A 23 -2.38 6.59 -66.68
N PRO A 24 -2.05 6.73 -65.38
CA PRO A 24 -1.00 7.64 -65.00
C PRO A 24 0.29 7.05 -65.57
N VAL A 25 0.76 7.64 -66.67
CA VAL A 25 2.10 7.41 -67.17
C VAL A 25 3.06 8.02 -66.14
N ILE A 26 3.43 7.23 -65.14
CA ILE A 26 4.52 7.54 -64.20
C ILE A 26 5.81 7.48 -65.02
N THR A 27 6.20 8.60 -65.60
CA THR A 27 7.47 8.79 -66.34
C THR A 27 8.57 9.29 -65.40
N GLY A 28 8.66 8.67 -64.22
CA GLY A 28 9.87 8.65 -63.41
C GLY A 28 10.36 7.21 -63.39
N SER A 29 11.65 6.97 -63.67
CA SER A 29 12.20 5.61 -63.53
C SER A 29 11.93 5.14 -62.10
N GLN A 30 11.22 4.02 -61.93
CA GLN A 30 11.12 3.38 -60.62
C GLN A 30 12.53 3.19 -60.09
N LYS A 31 12.81 3.77 -58.92
CA LYS A 31 14.09 3.60 -58.26
C LYS A 31 14.23 2.13 -57.86
N GLU A 32 15.38 1.55 -58.16
CA GLU A 32 15.67 0.17 -57.80
C GLU A 32 15.56 -0.01 -56.28
N THR A 33 15.16 -1.20 -55.87
CA THR A 33 15.03 -1.56 -54.46
C THR A 33 16.13 -2.55 -54.08
N ILE A 34 16.20 -2.90 -52.80
CA ILE A 34 17.09 -3.96 -52.32
C ILE A 34 16.76 -5.32 -52.98
N ASN A 35 17.68 -6.28 -52.95
CA ASN A 35 17.44 -7.69 -53.30
C ASN A 35 17.70 -8.60 -52.09
N ASP A 36 17.23 -9.85 -52.17
CA ASP A 36 17.52 -10.92 -51.21
C ASP A 36 17.33 -10.54 -49.74
N LEU A 37 16.18 -9.91 -49.44
CA LEU A 37 15.77 -9.65 -48.07
C LEU A 37 15.61 -10.99 -47.32
N THR A 38 16.39 -11.16 -46.26
CA THR A 38 16.29 -12.31 -45.35
C THR A 38 16.27 -11.84 -43.90
N ILE A 39 15.52 -12.57 -43.09
CA ILE A 39 15.40 -12.36 -41.65
C ILE A 39 15.83 -13.66 -40.99
N GLY A 40 16.82 -13.58 -40.10
CA GLY A 40 17.29 -14.69 -39.29
C GLY A 40 17.40 -14.30 -37.83
N GLU A 41 17.45 -15.29 -36.95
CA GLU A 41 17.63 -15.05 -35.52
C GLU A 41 19.11 -14.87 -35.16
N GLN A 42 19.40 -13.94 -34.25
CA GLN A 42 20.73 -13.68 -33.68
C GLN A 42 20.60 -13.49 -32.17
N GLY A 43 20.59 -14.60 -31.42
CA GLY A 43 20.33 -14.60 -29.99
C GLY A 43 18.91 -14.11 -29.69
N GLU A 44 18.76 -13.10 -28.84
CA GLU A 44 17.45 -12.49 -28.56
C GLU A 44 16.94 -11.56 -29.68
N ASN A 45 17.79 -11.19 -30.64
CA ASN A 45 17.49 -10.23 -31.70
C ASN A 45 17.22 -10.91 -33.05
N LEU A 46 16.75 -10.13 -34.03
CA LEU A 46 16.70 -10.55 -35.43
C LEU A 46 17.79 -9.85 -36.25
N LEU A 47 18.53 -10.62 -37.04
CA LEU A 47 19.43 -10.14 -38.07
C LEU A 47 18.68 -10.05 -39.40
N ILE A 48 18.46 -8.83 -39.87
CA ILE A 48 17.86 -8.53 -41.16
C ILE A 48 19.02 -8.27 -42.14
N THR A 49 19.04 -8.96 -43.28
CA THR A 49 20.08 -8.77 -44.30
C THR A 49 19.47 -8.59 -45.68
N TRP A 50 20.16 -7.82 -46.53
CA TRP A 50 19.75 -7.55 -47.90
C TRP A 50 20.95 -7.16 -48.77
N GLU A 51 20.75 -7.20 -50.09
CA GLU A 51 21.68 -6.67 -51.08
C GLU A 51 21.21 -5.30 -51.58
N LEU A 52 22.13 -4.33 -51.67
CA LEU A 52 21.81 -3.01 -52.21
C LEU A 52 21.83 -3.01 -53.76
N PRO A 53 20.99 -2.18 -54.40
CA PRO A 53 21.08 -1.98 -55.85
C PRO A 53 22.41 -1.32 -56.23
N GLN A 54 22.85 -1.51 -57.48
CA GLN A 54 24.07 -0.85 -57.96
C GLN A 54 23.85 0.67 -58.06
N SER A 55 24.72 1.43 -57.38
CA SER A 55 24.66 2.88 -57.38
C SER A 55 26.07 3.48 -57.36
N SER A 56 26.26 4.60 -58.08
CA SER A 56 27.47 5.43 -57.97
C SER A 56 27.44 6.36 -56.75
N GLU A 57 26.27 6.53 -56.14
CA GLU A 57 26.03 7.37 -54.98
C GLU A 57 25.83 6.51 -53.73
N GLU A 58 26.17 7.07 -52.57
CA GLU A 58 25.88 6.42 -51.28
C GLU A 58 24.37 6.33 -51.06
N LEU A 59 23.92 5.13 -50.70
CA LEU A 59 22.53 4.81 -50.41
C LEU A 59 22.29 4.76 -48.90
N SER A 60 21.09 5.15 -48.51
CA SER A 60 20.54 4.87 -47.19
C SER A 60 19.37 3.91 -47.32
N VAL A 61 18.95 3.32 -46.21
CA VAL A 61 17.83 2.38 -46.15
C VAL A 61 16.87 2.81 -45.05
N LYS A 62 15.57 2.71 -45.33
CA LYS A 62 14.48 2.83 -44.37
C LYS A 62 13.90 1.47 -44.07
N ILE A 63 13.89 1.10 -42.80
CA ILE A 63 13.37 -0.18 -42.31
C ILE A 63 12.09 0.12 -41.53
N TYR A 64 10.99 -0.45 -41.98
CA TYR A 64 9.69 -0.39 -41.32
C TYR A 64 9.45 -1.74 -40.66
N VAL A 65 9.07 -1.71 -39.39
CA VAL A 65 8.57 -2.88 -38.65
C VAL A 65 7.10 -2.60 -38.38
N ASP A 66 6.24 -3.34 -39.08
CA ASP A 66 4.82 -3.05 -39.23
C ASP A 66 4.58 -1.61 -39.74
N ASP A 67 3.54 -0.93 -39.24
CA ASP A 67 3.17 0.42 -39.63
C ASP A 67 3.84 1.51 -38.76
N ASN A 68 4.95 1.18 -38.08
CA ASN A 68 5.69 2.13 -37.23
C ASN A 68 6.60 3.06 -38.05
N ASP A 69 7.07 4.14 -37.40
CA ASP A 69 8.04 5.06 -37.99
C ASP A 69 9.33 4.33 -38.43
N PRO A 70 9.85 4.64 -39.63
CA PRO A 70 10.98 3.89 -40.17
C PRO A 70 12.31 4.25 -39.52
N ILE A 71 13.11 3.22 -39.25
CA ILE A 71 14.51 3.35 -38.87
C ILE A 71 15.32 3.66 -40.14
N THR A 72 16.06 4.78 -40.14
CA THR A 72 16.92 5.15 -41.27
C THR A 72 18.37 4.82 -40.97
N VAL A 73 19.01 4.04 -41.84
CA VAL A 73 20.41 3.65 -41.73
C VAL A 73 21.15 4.15 -42.97
N SER A 74 22.24 4.90 -42.78
CA SER A 74 23.04 5.50 -43.86
C SER A 74 24.37 4.77 -44.05
N GLY A 75 25.07 5.05 -45.15
CA GLY A 75 26.40 4.50 -45.41
C GLY A 75 26.39 3.14 -46.11
N ASN A 76 25.50 2.93 -47.08
CA ASN A 76 25.36 1.67 -47.81
C ASN A 76 25.16 0.44 -46.88
N PRO A 77 24.19 0.46 -45.96
CA PRO A 77 23.96 -0.66 -45.07
C PRO A 77 23.44 -1.88 -45.84
N THR A 78 23.90 -3.07 -45.47
CA THR A 78 23.41 -4.36 -45.98
C THR A 78 22.80 -5.23 -44.88
N THR A 79 22.84 -4.78 -43.63
CA THR A 79 22.27 -5.49 -42.49
C THR A 79 21.71 -4.54 -41.44
N TYR A 80 20.82 -5.05 -40.59
CA TYR A 80 20.33 -4.38 -39.38
C TYR A 80 19.97 -5.41 -38.32
N VAL A 81 20.26 -5.09 -37.06
CA VAL A 81 19.88 -5.94 -35.91
C VAL A 81 18.67 -5.30 -35.23
N LEU A 82 17.54 -6.00 -35.29
CA LEU A 82 16.30 -5.60 -34.63
C LEU A 82 16.24 -6.22 -33.24
N SER A 83 16.16 -5.37 -32.21
CA SER A 83 16.05 -5.75 -30.80
C SER A 83 14.62 -5.66 -30.27
N ASN A 84 14.38 -6.21 -29.07
CA ASN A 84 13.09 -6.19 -28.36
C ASN A 84 11.94 -6.83 -29.16
N VAL A 85 12.26 -7.94 -29.84
CA VAL A 85 11.30 -8.66 -30.68
C VAL A 85 10.37 -9.49 -29.79
N ILE A 86 9.06 -9.25 -29.91
CA ILE A 86 8.03 -10.00 -29.19
C ILE A 86 7.85 -11.36 -29.87
N PRO A 87 8.12 -12.48 -29.18
CA PRO A 87 7.92 -13.81 -29.74
C PRO A 87 6.43 -14.12 -29.97
N ASN A 88 6.15 -15.06 -30.89
CA ASN A 88 4.82 -15.53 -31.24
C ASN A 88 3.88 -14.44 -31.80
N VAL A 89 4.43 -13.30 -32.21
CA VAL A 89 3.72 -12.22 -32.93
C VAL A 89 4.30 -12.11 -34.33
N GLU A 90 3.44 -12.22 -35.35
CA GLU A 90 3.83 -12.00 -36.74
C GLU A 90 4.11 -10.51 -36.96
N MET A 91 5.25 -10.19 -37.55
CA MET A 91 5.63 -8.82 -37.93
C MET A 91 5.92 -8.72 -39.42
N ALA A 92 5.59 -7.58 -40.01
CA ALA A 92 5.92 -7.24 -41.38
C ALA A 92 7.17 -6.34 -41.42
N ILE A 93 8.29 -6.85 -41.91
CA ILE A 93 9.52 -6.07 -42.08
C ILE A 93 9.61 -5.59 -43.53
N THR A 94 9.55 -4.27 -43.74
CA THR A 94 9.69 -3.65 -45.05
C THR A 94 10.98 -2.85 -45.15
N VAL A 95 11.81 -3.14 -46.14
CA VAL A 95 13.09 -2.44 -46.37
C VAL A 95 13.02 -1.65 -47.68
N LYS A 96 13.20 -0.32 -47.60
CA LYS A 96 13.18 0.61 -48.73
C LYS A 96 14.52 1.32 -48.87
N VAL A 97 14.97 1.58 -50.09
CA VAL A 97 16.17 2.39 -50.35
C VAL A 97 15.79 3.87 -50.35
N LEU A 98 16.54 4.69 -49.62
CA LEU A 98 16.49 6.14 -49.64
C LEU A 98 17.69 6.67 -50.43
N TYR A 99 17.41 7.33 -51.55
CA TYR A 99 18.41 7.90 -52.44
C TYR A 99 18.78 9.33 -52.01
N LEU A 100 19.94 9.82 -52.48
CA LEU A 100 20.47 11.14 -52.12
C LEU A 100 19.56 12.30 -52.55
N ASP A 101 18.81 12.12 -53.65
CA ASP A 101 17.80 13.07 -54.12
C ASP A 101 16.51 13.08 -53.27
N GLY A 102 16.45 12.28 -52.20
CA GLY A 102 15.32 12.14 -51.30
C GLY A 102 14.24 11.17 -51.78
N SER A 103 14.39 10.57 -52.97
CA SER A 103 13.45 9.55 -53.47
C SER A 103 13.58 8.23 -52.72
N ILE A 104 12.46 7.49 -52.62
CA ILE A 104 12.37 6.23 -51.87
C ILE A 104 11.88 5.12 -52.81
N SER A 105 12.50 3.94 -52.75
CA SER A 105 12.07 2.76 -53.51
C SER A 105 10.73 2.19 -53.02
N GLN A 106 10.10 1.30 -53.80
CA GLN A 106 8.87 0.61 -53.40
C GLN A 106 9.08 -0.32 -52.18
N GLY A 107 10.29 -0.84 -52.02
CA GLY A 107 10.67 -1.73 -50.92
C GLY A 107 10.37 -3.20 -51.16
N ILE A 108 10.91 -4.04 -50.29
CA ILE A 108 10.54 -5.46 -50.17
C ILE A 108 10.03 -5.69 -48.76
N THR A 109 8.92 -6.41 -48.62
CA THR A 109 8.31 -6.80 -47.35
C THR A 109 8.45 -8.31 -47.14
N GLN A 110 8.86 -8.71 -45.95
CA GLN A 110 8.84 -10.10 -45.51
C GLN A 110 8.13 -10.20 -44.15
N PHE A 111 7.24 -11.19 -44.03
CA PHE A 111 6.59 -11.52 -42.76
C PHE A 111 7.46 -12.51 -42.00
N PHE A 112 7.58 -12.30 -40.70
CA PHE A 112 8.38 -13.16 -39.83
C PHE A 112 7.69 -13.29 -38.47
N THR A 113 7.73 -14.50 -37.91
CA THR A 113 7.32 -14.76 -36.53
C THR A 113 8.49 -15.41 -35.83
N LYS A 114 8.98 -14.77 -34.77
CA LYS A 114 10.00 -15.37 -33.90
C LYS A 114 9.32 -16.39 -33.00
N GLU A 115 9.75 -17.64 -33.05
CA GLU A 115 9.23 -18.68 -32.15
C GLU A 115 9.69 -18.41 -30.71
N GLY A 116 8.80 -18.60 -29.74
CA GLY A 116 9.12 -18.44 -28.33
C GLY A 116 8.05 -19.03 -27.42
N THR A 117 8.16 -18.73 -26.13
CA THR A 117 7.13 -19.10 -25.14
C THR A 117 6.16 -17.93 -24.89
N ASN A 118 5.04 -18.19 -24.23
CA ASN A 118 4.08 -17.15 -23.84
C ASN A 118 4.46 -16.55 -22.48
N ALA A 119 4.36 -15.23 -22.31
CA ALA A 119 4.70 -14.59 -21.03
C ALA A 119 3.64 -14.86 -19.95
N ILE A 120 4.06 -14.74 -18.69
CA ILE A 120 3.13 -14.69 -17.55
C ILE A 120 2.26 -13.43 -17.62
N GLU A 121 1.09 -13.48 -16.99
CA GLU A 121 0.13 -12.37 -16.92
C GLU A 121 -0.02 -11.88 -15.48
N ASN A 122 -0.59 -10.68 -15.29
CA ASN A 122 -0.88 -10.09 -13.97
C ASN A 122 0.30 -10.16 -12.97
N PHE A 123 1.51 -9.86 -13.45
CA PHE A 123 2.71 -9.89 -12.62
C PHE A 123 2.72 -8.71 -11.63
N GLU A 124 2.66 -9.03 -10.35
CA GLU A 124 2.61 -8.08 -9.25
C GLU A 124 3.69 -8.38 -8.20
N GLY A 125 4.06 -7.36 -7.43
CA GLY A 125 5.01 -7.47 -6.34
C GLY A 125 4.59 -6.60 -5.17
N VAL A 126 4.49 -7.22 -4.00
CA VAL A 126 4.06 -6.58 -2.75
C VAL A 126 5.17 -6.69 -1.71
N TRP A 127 5.64 -5.54 -1.22
CA TRP A 127 6.58 -5.51 -0.12
C TRP A 127 5.90 -5.91 1.20
N ASN A 128 6.54 -6.80 1.94
CA ASN A 128 6.17 -7.26 3.26
C ASN A 128 7.19 -6.73 4.28
N GLN A 129 6.76 -5.76 5.09
CA GLN A 129 7.59 -5.13 6.13
C GLN A 129 8.04 -6.11 7.21
N LYS A 130 7.14 -7.00 7.64
CA LYS A 130 7.35 -7.85 8.81
C LYS A 130 8.57 -8.74 8.65
N ASP A 131 8.71 -9.31 7.46
CA ASP A 131 9.72 -10.31 7.16
C ASP A 131 10.85 -9.74 6.27
N LEU A 132 10.75 -8.45 5.90
CA LEU A 132 11.62 -7.79 4.92
C LEU A 132 11.68 -8.59 3.61
N GLU A 133 10.52 -8.79 3.00
CA GLU A 133 10.38 -9.59 1.78
C GLU A 133 9.62 -8.82 0.68
N ILE A 134 9.76 -9.26 -0.57
CA ILE A 134 8.84 -8.90 -1.66
C ILE A 134 8.17 -10.18 -2.15
N ASN A 135 6.86 -10.24 -1.99
CA ASN A 135 6.02 -11.33 -2.46
C ASN A 135 5.57 -11.04 -3.89
N LEU A 136 6.00 -11.86 -4.83
CA LEU A 136 5.61 -11.80 -6.23
C LEU A 136 4.47 -12.77 -6.51
N SER A 137 3.55 -12.36 -7.38
CA SER A 137 2.46 -13.20 -7.87
C SER A 137 2.20 -12.97 -9.36
N TRP A 138 1.71 -13.98 -10.05
CA TRP A 138 1.34 -13.91 -11.47
C TRP A 138 0.35 -15.01 -11.87
N GLU A 139 -0.21 -14.85 -13.07
CA GLU A 139 -1.02 -15.85 -13.76
C GLU A 139 -0.20 -16.58 -14.82
N LEU A 140 -0.44 -17.89 -14.93
CA LEU A 140 0.26 -18.75 -15.90
C LEU A 140 -0.33 -18.56 -17.30
N PRO A 141 0.52 -18.50 -18.35
CA PRO A 141 0.02 -18.47 -19.71
C PRO A 141 -0.61 -19.80 -20.11
N GLU A 142 -1.46 -19.76 -21.13
CA GLU A 142 -1.95 -20.98 -21.77
C GLU A 142 -0.79 -21.86 -22.26
N ASN A 143 -0.89 -23.16 -21.98
CA ASN A 143 0.08 -24.17 -22.37
C ASN A 143 1.51 -23.98 -21.79
N ASN A 144 1.65 -23.44 -20.57
CA ASN A 144 2.96 -23.27 -19.93
C ASN A 144 3.69 -24.56 -19.52
N ALA A 145 3.14 -25.74 -19.82
CA ALA A 145 3.70 -27.02 -19.37
C ALA A 145 5.09 -27.27 -19.98
N GLY A 146 6.07 -27.58 -19.13
CA GLY A 146 7.45 -27.86 -19.55
C GLY A 146 8.34 -26.62 -19.71
N ASN A 147 7.80 -25.42 -19.44
CA ASN A 147 8.59 -24.20 -19.35
C ASN A 147 9.14 -24.01 -17.92
N GLU A 148 10.02 -23.03 -17.75
CA GLU A 148 10.37 -22.44 -16.47
C GLU A 148 9.98 -20.96 -16.47
N ILE A 149 9.84 -20.35 -15.29
CA ILE A 149 9.66 -18.91 -15.15
C ILE A 149 10.95 -18.35 -14.56
N LEU A 150 11.64 -17.54 -15.35
CA LEU A 150 12.87 -16.87 -14.98
C LEU A 150 12.57 -15.47 -14.45
N ILE A 151 12.87 -15.25 -13.18
CA ILE A 151 12.71 -13.99 -12.47
C ILE A 151 14.08 -13.39 -12.25
N LYS A 152 14.25 -12.11 -12.58
CA LYS A 152 15.48 -11.34 -12.33
C LYS A 152 15.12 -10.05 -11.63
N TRP A 153 15.98 -9.59 -10.74
CA TRP A 153 15.79 -8.29 -10.10
C TRP A 153 17.12 -7.55 -9.99
N THR A 154 17.01 -6.23 -10.12
CA THR A 154 18.13 -5.29 -9.99
C THR A 154 17.82 -4.30 -8.90
N TYR A 155 18.85 -3.95 -8.15
CA TYR A 155 18.78 -3.13 -6.95
C TYR A 155 19.29 -1.74 -7.30
N SER A 156 18.78 -0.68 -6.68
CA SER A 156 19.29 0.69 -6.92
C SER A 156 20.75 0.88 -6.48
N ASP A 157 21.31 -0.01 -5.65
CA ASP A 157 22.72 -0.04 -5.24
C ASP A 157 23.64 -0.81 -6.21
N GLY A 158 23.08 -1.41 -7.28
CA GLY A 158 23.80 -2.14 -8.30
C GLY A 158 23.99 -3.64 -8.07
N LYS A 159 23.42 -4.21 -7.00
CA LYS A 159 23.30 -5.68 -6.87
C LYS A 159 22.32 -6.23 -7.91
N ASN A 160 22.33 -7.55 -8.10
CA ASN A 160 21.41 -8.27 -8.98
C ASN A 160 21.12 -9.68 -8.43
N GLY A 161 19.94 -10.20 -8.75
CA GLY A 161 19.52 -11.54 -8.37
C GLY A 161 18.70 -12.18 -9.48
N GLU A 162 18.69 -13.51 -9.49
CA GLU A 162 18.03 -14.33 -10.50
C GLU A 162 17.49 -15.61 -9.85
N ARG A 163 16.31 -16.03 -10.29
CA ARG A 163 15.70 -17.30 -9.89
C ARG A 163 14.86 -17.89 -11.01
N SER A 164 15.06 -19.18 -11.30
CA SER A 164 14.07 -19.98 -12.04
C SER A 164 13.12 -20.68 -11.08
N VAL A 165 11.84 -20.69 -11.42
CA VAL A 165 10.79 -21.47 -10.75
C VAL A 165 10.05 -22.37 -11.75
N TYR A 166 9.37 -23.40 -11.26
CA TYR A 166 8.70 -24.39 -12.11
C TYR A 166 7.51 -23.78 -12.88
N SER A 167 7.15 -24.39 -14.02
CA SER A 167 6.01 -23.97 -14.86
C SER A 167 4.66 -23.87 -14.14
N SER A 168 4.50 -24.53 -12.99
CA SER A 168 3.26 -24.56 -12.20
C SER A 168 3.21 -23.52 -11.08
N GLU A 169 4.34 -22.86 -10.80
CA GLU A 169 4.42 -21.87 -9.72
C GLU A 169 3.72 -20.58 -10.14
N THR A 170 3.01 -19.96 -9.21
CA THR A 170 2.27 -18.70 -9.42
C THR A 170 2.75 -17.57 -8.51
N SER A 171 3.80 -17.82 -7.74
CA SER A 171 4.39 -16.86 -6.82
C SER A 171 5.86 -17.18 -6.54
N TYR A 172 6.58 -16.16 -6.06
CA TYR A 172 7.93 -16.29 -5.53
C TYR A 172 8.20 -15.17 -4.52
N THR A 173 8.98 -15.45 -3.48
CA THR A 173 9.35 -14.47 -2.47
C THR A 173 10.82 -14.10 -2.62
N ILE A 174 11.09 -12.80 -2.78
CA ILE A 174 12.44 -12.24 -2.65
C ILE A 174 12.63 -11.92 -1.17
N GLU A 175 13.53 -12.64 -0.51
CA GLU A 175 13.82 -12.48 0.91
C GLU A 175 14.93 -11.46 1.17
N ASN A 176 15.00 -10.97 2.41
CA ASN A 176 16.05 -10.07 2.90
C ASN A 176 16.17 -8.80 2.04
N VAL A 177 15.03 -8.17 1.74
CA VAL A 177 15.01 -6.93 0.98
C VAL A 177 15.50 -5.76 1.83
N GLU A 178 16.26 -4.88 1.20
CA GLU A 178 16.81 -3.68 1.82
C GLU A 178 15.76 -2.58 1.79
N MET A 179 15.70 -1.80 2.88
CA MET A 179 14.87 -0.61 2.95
C MET A 179 15.42 0.50 2.03
N ASN A 180 14.60 1.50 1.75
CA ASN A 180 14.95 2.68 0.96
C ASN A 180 15.53 2.33 -0.43
N THR A 181 14.98 1.30 -1.07
CA THR A 181 15.49 0.71 -2.31
C THR A 181 14.37 0.51 -3.31
N ILE A 182 14.60 0.78 -4.59
CA ILE A 182 13.66 0.42 -5.65
C ILE A 182 14.13 -0.87 -6.29
N TYR A 183 13.29 -1.90 -6.21
CA TYR A 183 13.51 -3.19 -6.87
C TYR A 183 12.91 -3.16 -8.27
N SER A 184 13.75 -3.17 -9.30
CA SER A 184 13.31 -3.41 -10.68
C SER A 184 13.31 -4.90 -10.94
N ILE A 185 12.13 -5.49 -11.03
CA ILE A 185 11.91 -6.94 -11.10
C ILE A 185 11.33 -7.27 -12.46
N SER A 186 11.92 -8.24 -13.14
CA SER A 186 11.50 -8.73 -14.45
C SER A 186 11.24 -10.23 -14.41
N ALA A 187 10.28 -10.70 -15.19
CA ALA A 187 9.99 -12.10 -15.34
C ALA A 187 9.71 -12.46 -16.81
N GLN A 188 10.12 -13.66 -17.21
CA GLN A 188 9.84 -14.25 -18.52
C GLN A 188 9.71 -15.77 -18.37
N THR A 189 8.85 -16.40 -19.16
CA THR A 189 8.91 -17.85 -19.34
C THR A 189 10.03 -18.24 -20.30
N THR A 190 10.57 -19.44 -20.11
CA THR A 190 11.63 -20.02 -20.94
C THR A 190 11.45 -21.52 -21.16
N ASN A 191 11.86 -22.01 -22.32
CA ASN A 191 12.02 -23.44 -22.61
C ASN A 191 13.31 -23.65 -23.41
N GLY A 192 14.41 -23.88 -22.69
CA GLY A 192 15.74 -23.90 -23.29
C GLY A 192 16.15 -22.52 -23.81
N GLU A 193 16.27 -22.39 -25.13
CA GLU A 193 16.61 -21.11 -25.79
C GLU A 193 15.37 -20.30 -26.20
N LEU A 194 14.17 -20.90 -26.13
CA LEU A 194 12.92 -20.21 -26.42
C LEU A 194 12.53 -19.35 -25.23
N LEU A 195 12.30 -18.06 -25.49
CA LEU A 195 11.94 -17.08 -24.47
C LEU A 195 10.61 -16.44 -24.82
N SER A 196 9.92 -15.92 -23.81
CA SER A 196 8.79 -15.01 -23.97
C SER A 196 9.24 -13.56 -23.93
N ASN A 197 8.31 -12.62 -24.12
CA ASN A 197 8.56 -11.23 -23.80
C ASN A 197 8.77 -11.03 -22.29
N ILE A 198 9.63 -10.07 -21.95
CA ILE A 198 9.87 -9.69 -20.55
C ILE A 198 8.70 -8.85 -20.03
N ILE A 199 8.18 -9.23 -18.87
CA ILE A 199 7.29 -8.40 -18.05
C ILE A 199 8.13 -7.79 -16.92
N SER A 200 7.87 -6.54 -16.53
CA SER A 200 8.65 -5.87 -15.48
C SER A 200 7.79 -4.99 -14.59
N ILE A 201 8.15 -4.93 -13.31
CA ILE A 201 7.56 -4.09 -12.27
C ILE A 201 8.66 -3.38 -11.48
N ASN A 202 8.30 -2.27 -10.83
CA ASN A 202 9.14 -1.64 -9.83
C ASN A 202 8.44 -1.72 -8.48
N VAL A 203 9.14 -2.23 -7.48
CA VAL A 203 8.65 -2.33 -6.10
C VAL A 203 9.55 -1.47 -5.21
N PRO A 204 9.11 -0.28 -4.77
CA PRO A 204 9.85 0.51 -3.80
C PRO A 204 9.70 -0.09 -2.40
N THR A 205 10.79 -0.16 -1.64
CA THR A 205 10.77 -0.34 -0.19
C THR A 205 10.88 1.03 0.48
N PRO A 206 10.19 1.26 1.60
CA PRO A 206 10.19 2.57 2.24
C PRO A 206 11.49 2.86 2.96
N LYS A 207 11.68 4.13 3.31
CA LYS A 207 12.81 4.58 4.12
C LYS A 207 12.88 3.79 5.43
N GLU A 208 14.08 3.39 5.85
CA GLU A 208 14.27 2.81 7.17
C GLU A 208 14.02 3.86 8.25
N TRP A 209 13.12 3.56 9.19
CA TRP A 209 12.88 4.43 10.33
C TRP A 209 13.99 4.26 11.36
N ILE A 210 14.83 5.29 11.53
CA ILE A 210 15.97 5.28 12.45
C ILE A 210 15.73 6.07 13.75
N GLY A 211 14.59 6.76 13.85
CA GLY A 211 14.21 7.49 15.05
C GLY A 211 14.09 6.55 16.25
N THR A 212 14.53 7.00 17.42
CA THR A 212 14.54 6.20 18.66
C THR A 212 13.89 6.91 19.84
N LYS A 213 13.68 8.23 19.76
CA LYS A 213 13.12 9.03 20.85
C LYS A 213 11.64 8.72 21.06
N ILE A 214 11.15 9.06 22.24
CA ILE A 214 9.72 9.05 22.56
C ILE A 214 9.29 10.49 22.80
N GLY A 215 8.19 10.91 22.20
CA GLY A 215 7.60 12.23 22.39
C GLY A 215 6.22 12.14 23.04
N PHE A 216 5.90 13.09 23.91
CA PHE A 216 4.55 13.34 24.42
C PHE A 216 4.04 14.63 23.79
N VAL A 217 2.99 14.54 22.99
CA VAL A 217 2.48 15.66 22.20
C VAL A 217 1.39 16.38 22.99
N ILE A 218 1.54 17.70 23.13
CA ILE A 218 0.55 18.59 23.75
C ILE A 218 0.12 19.66 22.75
N VAL A 219 -1.10 20.17 22.88
CA VAL A 219 -1.59 21.26 22.02
C VAL A 219 -1.08 22.60 22.52
N GLU A 220 -1.00 22.73 23.83
CA GLU A 220 -0.49 23.86 24.59
C GLU A 220 1.02 24.05 24.35
N ALA A 221 1.56 25.24 24.65
CA ALA A 221 2.96 25.53 24.36
C ALA A 221 3.93 24.84 25.33
N ASP A 222 3.49 24.57 26.54
CA ASP A 222 4.28 23.96 27.61
C ASP A 222 3.38 23.13 28.56
N ILE A 223 3.97 22.19 29.29
CA ILE A 223 3.26 21.37 30.27
C ILE A 223 2.61 22.22 31.37
N ASP A 224 3.20 23.36 31.73
CA ASP A 224 2.66 24.30 32.73
C ASP A 224 1.39 25.03 32.25
N GLU A 225 1.07 24.97 30.95
CA GLU A 225 -0.13 25.57 30.36
C GLU A 225 -1.30 24.59 30.24
N LEU A 226 -1.08 23.29 30.51
CA LEU A 226 -2.16 22.31 30.57
C LEU A 226 -3.13 22.68 31.71
N THR A 227 -4.42 22.48 31.45
CA THR A 227 -5.49 22.84 32.40
C THR A 227 -6.32 21.67 32.87
N ASP A 228 -6.28 20.57 32.12
CA ASP A 228 -7.04 19.35 32.36
C ASP A 228 -6.24 18.41 33.27
N ASP A 229 -6.85 17.86 34.30
CA ASP A 229 -6.15 17.10 35.34
C ASP A 229 -5.61 15.75 34.85
N ASP A 230 -6.30 15.10 33.92
CA ASP A 230 -5.84 13.87 33.26
C ASP A 230 -4.65 14.14 32.33
N GLU A 231 -4.76 15.18 31.48
CA GLU A 231 -3.65 15.57 30.60
C GLU A 231 -2.40 15.97 31.40
N ILE A 232 -2.58 16.72 32.50
CA ILE A 232 -1.50 17.09 33.43
C ILE A 232 -0.88 15.84 34.05
N ALA A 233 -1.68 14.92 34.61
CA ALA A 233 -1.19 13.73 35.29
C ALA A 233 -0.42 12.81 34.34
N ALA A 234 -0.92 12.59 33.13
CA ALA A 234 -0.25 11.81 32.09
C ALA A 234 1.09 12.44 31.68
N ALA A 235 1.11 13.77 31.46
CA ALA A 235 2.33 14.48 31.07
C ALA A 235 3.40 14.43 32.18
N TYR A 236 2.99 14.62 33.44
CA TYR A 236 3.92 14.50 34.58
C TYR A 236 4.44 13.08 34.77
N TRP A 237 3.60 12.06 34.60
CA TRP A 237 4.07 10.68 34.60
C TRP A 237 5.08 10.44 33.47
N PHE A 238 4.79 10.92 32.26
CA PHE A 238 5.67 10.77 31.10
C PHE A 238 7.06 11.34 31.36
N VAL A 239 7.17 12.60 31.80
CA VAL A 239 8.48 13.23 32.03
C VAL A 239 9.27 12.58 33.16
N ASN A 240 8.58 12.02 34.17
CA ASN A 240 9.22 11.30 35.27
C ASN A 240 9.70 9.91 34.83
N LYS A 241 8.92 9.21 34.01
CA LYS A 241 9.21 7.86 33.53
C LYS A 241 10.27 7.85 32.42
N TYR A 242 10.19 8.82 31.51
CA TYR A 242 11.04 8.95 30.34
C TYR A 242 11.81 10.28 30.41
N PRO A 243 12.89 10.38 31.23
CA PRO A 243 13.63 11.63 31.38
C PRO A 243 14.36 12.09 30.10
N GLU A 244 14.61 11.17 29.17
CA GLU A 244 15.14 11.46 27.82
C GLU A 244 14.03 11.67 26.77
N GLY A 245 12.76 11.51 27.17
CA GLY A 245 11.61 11.81 26.34
C GLY A 245 11.42 13.31 26.18
N ASN A 246 10.70 13.72 25.13
CA ASN A 246 10.43 15.13 24.88
C ASN A 246 8.93 15.43 24.96
N VAL A 247 8.57 16.49 25.68
CA VAL A 247 7.26 17.11 25.51
C VAL A 247 7.32 18.00 24.27
N ILE A 248 6.39 17.81 23.34
CA ILE A 248 6.39 18.45 22.02
C ILE A 248 5.09 19.21 21.86
N SER A 249 5.16 20.51 21.65
CA SER A 249 3.97 21.30 21.35
C SER A 249 3.55 21.12 19.88
N VAL A 250 2.25 21.18 19.61
CA VAL A 250 1.74 21.21 18.23
C VAL A 250 2.28 22.43 17.46
N ALA A 251 2.58 23.53 18.14
CA ALA A 251 3.22 24.69 17.53
C ALA A 251 4.65 24.41 17.04
N ASP A 252 5.43 23.62 17.80
CA ASP A 252 6.78 23.20 17.39
C ASP A 252 6.73 22.25 16.19
N ILE A 253 5.71 21.39 16.12
CA ILE A 253 5.46 20.56 14.94
C ILE A 253 5.15 21.45 13.75
N ALA A 254 4.18 22.36 13.86
CA ALA A 254 3.75 23.25 12.78
C ALA A 254 4.90 24.08 12.18
N THR A 255 5.84 24.51 13.03
CA THR A 255 6.99 25.33 12.61
C THR A 255 8.20 24.52 12.15
N GLY A 256 8.16 23.18 12.29
CA GLY A 256 9.30 22.30 12.03
C GLY A 256 10.46 22.51 13.01
N ALA A 257 10.20 23.10 14.18
CA ALA A 257 11.19 23.27 15.24
C ALA A 257 11.64 21.91 15.82
N VAL A 258 10.79 20.90 15.69
CA VAL A 258 11.07 19.52 16.04
C VAL A 258 11.10 18.66 14.77
N ASN A 259 12.17 17.86 14.60
CA ASN A 259 12.24 16.86 13.55
C ASN A 259 11.51 15.58 13.99
N LEU A 260 10.34 15.31 13.43
CA LEU A 260 9.55 14.14 13.79
C LEU A 260 10.27 12.82 13.48
N GLU A 261 11.20 12.79 12.51
CA GLU A 261 11.99 11.60 12.19
C GLU A 261 12.89 11.11 13.34
N ASP A 262 13.14 11.96 14.34
CA ASP A 262 13.93 11.56 15.51
C ASP A 262 13.15 10.61 16.45
N TYR A 263 11.82 10.56 16.34
CA TYR A 263 10.93 9.92 17.30
C TYR A 263 10.38 8.59 16.80
N LYS A 264 10.71 7.49 17.50
CA LYS A 264 10.07 6.20 17.21
C LYS A 264 8.60 6.21 17.58
N VAL A 265 8.25 6.87 18.69
CA VAL A 265 6.88 6.89 19.22
C VAL A 265 6.50 8.32 19.59
N LEU A 266 5.32 8.75 19.16
CA LEU A 266 4.63 9.93 19.68
C LEU A 266 3.36 9.50 20.41
N TRP A 267 3.20 9.94 21.64
CA TRP A 267 1.98 9.77 22.42
C TRP A 267 1.21 11.08 22.47
N LEU A 268 -0.01 11.08 21.92
CA LEU A 268 -0.98 12.15 22.07
C LEU A 268 -2.10 11.68 23.00
N HIS A 269 -2.19 12.31 24.17
CA HIS A 269 -3.29 12.14 25.10
C HIS A 269 -4.15 13.40 25.10
N ARG A 270 -5.46 13.24 24.96
CA ARG A 270 -6.41 14.36 25.01
C ARG A 270 -7.63 13.93 25.79
N ASP A 271 -7.93 14.66 26.84
CA ASP A 271 -9.07 14.40 27.70
C ASP A 271 -9.75 15.73 28.01
N ARG A 272 -10.99 15.92 27.56
CA ARG A 272 -11.66 17.24 27.55
C ARG A 272 -13.16 17.17 27.71
N LEU A 273 -13.69 18.15 28.44
CA LEU A 273 -15.13 18.33 28.61
C LEU A 273 -15.83 18.88 27.35
N TYR A 274 -16.99 18.29 27.09
CA TYR A 274 -18.01 18.72 26.14
C TYR A 274 -17.50 18.93 24.71
N GLU A 275 -17.73 20.10 24.11
CA GLU A 275 -17.29 20.41 22.76
C GLU A 275 -15.76 20.37 22.58
N ASN A 276 -14.99 20.50 23.67
CA ASN A 276 -13.53 20.48 23.61
C ASN A 276 -12.97 19.07 23.41
N ALA A 277 -13.80 18.02 23.48
CA ALA A 277 -13.46 16.64 23.14
C ALA A 277 -13.30 16.39 21.62
N GLN A 278 -13.62 17.38 20.77
CA GLN A 278 -13.31 17.27 19.35
C GLN A 278 -11.80 17.45 19.10
N VAL A 279 -11.33 16.96 17.96
CA VAL A 279 -9.93 17.16 17.55
C VAL A 279 -9.65 18.67 17.46
N PRO A 280 -8.66 19.18 18.22
CA PRO A 280 -8.27 20.59 18.22
C PRO A 280 -7.93 21.10 16.80
N ALA A 281 -8.28 22.35 16.51
CA ALA A 281 -8.08 22.95 15.19
C ALA A 281 -6.59 23.05 14.81
N GLU A 282 -5.71 23.17 15.79
CA GLU A 282 -4.26 23.21 15.66
C GLU A 282 -3.74 21.91 15.02
N LEU A 283 -4.24 20.76 15.47
CA LEU A 283 -3.91 19.43 14.92
C LEU A 283 -4.46 19.22 13.50
N LEU A 284 -5.50 19.98 13.12
CA LEU A 284 -6.14 19.95 11.81
C LEU A 284 -5.57 20.98 10.83
N SER A 285 -4.64 21.84 11.28
CA SER A 285 -3.94 22.76 10.38
C SER A 285 -3.11 21.97 9.37
N SER A 286 -3.00 22.45 8.13
CA SER A 286 -2.26 21.73 7.07
C SER A 286 -0.82 21.45 7.46
N ASP A 287 -0.16 22.40 8.12
CA ASP A 287 1.25 22.29 8.49
C ASP A 287 1.47 21.14 9.49
N VAL A 288 0.54 20.93 10.41
CA VAL A 288 0.60 19.83 11.39
C VAL A 288 0.10 18.52 10.79
N LEU A 289 -1.03 18.56 10.09
CA LEU A 289 -1.66 17.36 9.53
C LEU A 289 -0.76 16.69 8.51
N ASP A 290 -0.13 17.46 7.61
CA ASP A 290 0.78 16.91 6.61
C ASP A 290 2.02 16.26 7.27
N LEU A 291 2.58 16.91 8.30
CA LEU A 291 3.75 16.38 9.03
C LEU A 291 3.40 15.11 9.81
N MET A 292 2.28 15.08 10.53
CA MET A 292 1.85 13.92 11.29
C MET A 292 1.38 12.76 10.39
N THR A 293 0.73 13.06 9.27
CA THR A 293 0.40 12.06 8.25
C THR A 293 1.67 11.46 7.67
N ASN A 294 2.64 12.28 7.26
CA ASN A 294 3.91 11.77 6.73
C ASN A 294 4.71 11.00 7.78
N TYR A 295 4.73 11.45 9.04
CA TYR A 295 5.33 10.73 10.16
C TYR A 295 4.80 9.29 10.26
N LEU A 296 3.47 9.12 10.28
CA LEU A 296 2.85 7.79 10.34
C LEU A 296 3.06 7.00 9.03
N LYS A 297 3.04 7.68 7.87
CA LYS A 297 3.32 7.04 6.58
C LYS A 297 4.72 6.48 6.52
N ASP A 298 5.71 7.21 7.00
CA ASP A 298 7.13 6.90 6.85
C ASP A 298 7.66 5.88 7.87
N GLY A 299 6.88 5.54 8.92
CA GLY A 299 7.25 4.50 9.89
C GLY A 299 7.26 4.94 11.36
N GLY A 300 6.91 6.19 11.64
CA GLY A 300 6.74 6.70 13.00
C GLY A 300 5.48 6.15 13.65
N ASN A 301 5.56 5.77 14.93
CA ASN A 301 4.47 5.11 15.62
C ASN A 301 3.68 6.06 16.53
N LEU A 302 2.37 5.81 16.65
CA LEU A 302 1.47 6.63 17.46
C LEU A 302 0.85 5.84 18.62
N LEU A 303 0.82 6.45 19.79
CA LEU A 303 -0.12 6.12 20.86
C LEU A 303 -1.16 7.25 20.93
N LEU A 304 -2.43 6.93 20.72
CA LEU A 304 -3.53 7.88 20.83
C LEU A 304 -4.45 7.46 21.97
N SER A 305 -4.67 8.32 22.96
CA SER A 305 -5.54 7.99 24.11
C SER A 305 -6.66 8.99 24.35
N ILE A 306 -7.80 8.46 24.78
CA ILE A 306 -9.08 9.14 25.00
C ILE A 306 -9.49 9.90 23.72
N HIS A 307 -9.77 11.19 23.75
CA HIS A 307 -10.31 11.92 22.60
C HIS A 307 -9.33 12.00 21.43
N ALA A 308 -8.03 11.79 21.68
CA ALA A 308 -7.01 11.76 20.63
C ALA A 308 -7.23 10.63 19.61
N THR A 309 -7.96 9.56 19.94
CA THR A 309 -8.25 8.47 18.97
C THR A 309 -9.01 8.97 17.73
N ARG A 310 -9.74 10.09 17.85
CA ARG A 310 -10.45 10.73 16.74
C ARG A 310 -9.52 11.42 15.74
N TYR A 311 -8.23 11.56 16.03
CA TYR A 311 -7.26 12.11 15.09
C TYR A 311 -6.90 11.13 13.96
N LEU A 312 -6.98 9.83 14.23
CA LEU A 312 -6.56 8.77 13.30
C LEU A 312 -7.25 8.81 11.92
N PRO A 313 -8.58 9.03 11.80
CA PRO A 313 -9.23 9.24 10.51
C PRO A 313 -8.77 10.50 9.77
N HIS A 314 -8.45 11.58 10.49
CA HIS A 314 -7.96 12.82 9.87
C HIS A 314 -6.57 12.63 9.25
N LEU A 315 -5.74 11.78 9.86
CA LEU A 315 -4.44 11.37 9.29
C LEU A 315 -4.60 10.52 8.02
N GLY A 316 -5.81 10.05 7.72
CA GLY A 316 -6.13 9.17 6.60
C GLY A 316 -5.80 7.70 6.83
N ARG A 317 -5.40 7.31 8.06
CA ARG A 317 -5.05 5.91 8.39
C ARG A 317 -6.26 4.99 8.38
N ILE A 318 -7.42 5.52 8.73
CA ILE A 318 -8.74 4.89 8.54
C ILE A 318 -9.67 5.89 7.86
N SER A 319 -10.75 5.39 7.26
CA SER A 319 -11.72 6.27 6.60
C SER A 319 -12.46 7.16 7.61
N MET A 320 -12.84 8.38 7.20
CA MET A 320 -13.60 9.33 8.03
C MET A 320 -14.96 8.78 8.49
N ASP A 321 -15.58 7.86 7.75
CA ASP A 321 -16.81 7.17 8.13
C ASP A 321 -16.60 6.00 9.13
N ARG A 322 -15.34 5.76 9.54
CA ARG A 322 -14.94 4.87 10.64
C ARG A 322 -14.41 5.64 11.84
N MET A 323 -14.74 6.92 11.98
CA MET A 323 -14.37 7.71 13.14
C MET A 323 -14.98 7.13 14.44
N PRO A 324 -14.27 7.16 15.59
CA PRO A 324 -14.84 6.75 16.88
C PRO A 324 -16.20 7.40 17.14
N GLY A 325 -17.27 6.61 17.22
CA GLY A 325 -18.65 7.08 17.34
C GLY A 325 -19.18 7.12 18.77
N ILE A 326 -18.55 6.37 19.68
CA ILE A 326 -18.87 6.34 21.10
C ILE A 326 -18.04 7.42 21.77
N LEU A 327 -18.63 8.60 21.93
CA LEU A 327 -17.97 9.77 22.51
C LEU A 327 -18.60 10.12 23.87
N GLY A 328 -17.83 9.99 24.94
CA GLY A 328 -18.14 10.51 26.27
C GLY A 328 -17.23 11.69 26.59
N ALA A 329 -17.79 12.77 27.09
CA ALA A 329 -17.11 14.05 27.33
C ALA A 329 -17.87 14.88 28.39
N GLY A 330 -18.49 14.22 29.39
CA GLY A 330 -19.29 14.90 30.40
C GLY A 330 -18.52 15.01 31.72
N GLU A 331 -19.03 15.78 32.67
CA GLU A 331 -18.44 15.94 34.02
C GLU A 331 -18.39 14.64 34.86
N GLY A 332 -18.83 13.53 34.27
CA GLY A 332 -18.90 12.24 34.92
C GLY A 332 -19.82 12.18 36.14
N GLY A 333 -19.45 11.30 37.07
CA GLY A 333 -20.22 11.04 38.28
C GLY A 333 -19.52 10.13 39.27
N SER A 334 -20.10 10.06 40.47
CA SER A 334 -19.63 9.16 41.52
C SER A 334 -20.23 7.76 41.35
N GLY A 335 -19.41 6.71 41.48
CA GLY A 335 -19.87 5.32 41.53
C GLY A 335 -19.06 4.44 42.48
N ASP A 336 -19.62 3.28 42.80
CA ASP A 336 -19.09 2.29 43.76
C ASP A 336 -18.47 1.05 43.11
N ASP A 337 -18.59 0.94 41.79
CA ASP A 337 -18.06 -0.12 40.95
C ASP A 337 -16.61 0.16 40.50
N VAL A 338 -16.00 -0.82 39.83
CA VAL A 338 -14.67 -0.74 39.22
C VAL A 338 -14.86 -0.75 37.71
N TRP A 339 -14.18 0.12 36.96
CA TRP A 339 -14.18 0.02 35.50
C TRP A 339 -12.98 -0.78 35.03
N LEU A 340 -13.26 -1.76 34.17
CA LEU A 340 -12.31 -2.75 33.73
C LEU A 340 -12.18 -2.75 32.21
N VAL A 341 -11.08 -3.29 31.73
CA VAL A 341 -10.86 -3.68 30.33
C VAL A 341 -11.15 -5.16 30.18
N ASN A 342 -11.96 -5.52 29.18
CA ASN A 342 -12.13 -6.90 28.75
C ASN A 342 -11.26 -7.17 27.50
N ALA A 343 -10.25 -8.03 27.62
CA ALA A 343 -9.41 -8.47 26.51
C ALA A 343 -9.93 -9.75 25.81
N HIS A 344 -11.02 -10.34 26.30
CA HIS A 344 -11.66 -11.52 25.71
C HIS A 344 -12.94 -11.11 24.97
N ILE A 345 -12.78 -10.77 23.70
CA ILE A 345 -13.85 -10.17 22.89
C ILE A 345 -14.87 -11.23 22.49
N GLY A 346 -16.17 -10.90 22.59
CA GLY A 346 -17.24 -11.81 22.18
C GLY A 346 -17.33 -13.12 22.94
N TYR A 347 -16.79 -13.20 24.16
CA TYR A 347 -16.68 -14.44 24.93
C TYR A 347 -18.03 -15.13 25.20
N ALA A 348 -19.16 -14.41 25.15
CA ALA A 348 -20.50 -14.99 25.32
C ALA A 348 -20.92 -15.89 24.14
N PHE A 349 -20.19 -15.85 23.02
CA PHE A 349 -20.50 -16.65 21.83
C PHE A 349 -19.63 -17.91 21.79
N SER A 350 -20.28 -19.06 21.61
CA SER A 350 -19.60 -20.35 21.51
C SER A 350 -18.61 -20.36 20.33
N GLY A 351 -17.36 -20.71 20.59
CA GLY A 351 -16.29 -20.71 19.59
C GLY A 351 -15.65 -19.34 19.33
N SER A 352 -15.81 -18.36 20.23
CA SER A 352 -14.98 -17.15 20.21
C SER A 352 -13.52 -17.51 20.52
N ASP A 353 -12.62 -17.14 19.61
CA ASP A 353 -11.16 -17.29 19.77
C ASP A 353 -10.46 -15.93 19.99
N TYR A 354 -11.21 -14.86 20.33
CA TYR A 354 -10.66 -13.50 20.49
C TYR A 354 -10.18 -13.22 21.93
N ASN A 355 -9.39 -14.12 22.50
CA ASN A 355 -8.69 -13.81 23.74
C ASN A 355 -7.36 -13.10 23.42
N ARG A 356 -7.28 -11.81 23.77
CA ARG A 356 -6.15 -10.93 23.51
C ARG A 356 -5.32 -10.63 24.75
N ALA A 357 -5.57 -11.31 25.87
CA ALA A 357 -4.89 -11.07 27.14
C ALA A 357 -3.37 -11.30 27.08
N ASP A 358 -2.89 -12.15 26.16
CA ASP A 358 -1.46 -12.40 25.93
C ASP A 358 -0.79 -11.32 25.06
N HIS A 359 -1.51 -10.29 24.61
CA HIS A 359 -0.93 -9.22 23.80
C HIS A 359 0.12 -8.43 24.60
N PRO A 360 1.28 -8.06 24.01
CA PRO A 360 2.36 -7.38 24.74
C PRO A 360 1.98 -6.08 25.46
N ILE A 361 0.91 -5.40 25.04
CA ILE A 361 0.42 -4.18 25.71
C ILE A 361 -0.12 -4.46 27.12
N TYR A 362 -0.47 -5.71 27.42
CA TYR A 362 -0.93 -6.14 28.74
C TYR A 362 0.20 -6.73 29.59
N ASN A 363 1.47 -6.59 29.16
CA ASN A 363 2.58 -6.97 30.03
C ASN A 363 2.55 -6.14 31.33
N ASN A 364 2.82 -6.81 32.46
CA ASN A 364 2.91 -6.23 33.79
C ASN A 364 1.61 -5.63 34.37
N VAL A 365 0.46 -5.75 33.70
CA VAL A 365 -0.83 -5.38 34.31
C VAL A 365 -1.30 -6.50 35.23
N VAL A 366 -1.98 -6.13 36.32
CA VAL A 366 -2.66 -7.08 37.19
C VAL A 366 -4.03 -7.41 36.60
N VAL A 367 -4.25 -8.69 36.30
CA VAL A 367 -5.52 -9.24 35.85
C VAL A 367 -6.31 -9.75 37.06
N ASP A 368 -7.62 -9.52 37.07
CA ASP A 368 -8.53 -9.98 38.13
C ASP A 368 -9.65 -10.86 37.54
N ASP A 369 -9.83 -12.04 38.11
CA ASP A 369 -10.81 -13.05 37.70
C ASP A 369 -12.04 -13.10 38.63
N THR A 370 -12.17 -12.15 39.55
CA THR A 370 -13.23 -12.13 40.57
C THR A 370 -14.41 -11.23 40.22
N TYR A 371 -14.22 -10.27 39.29
CA TYR A 371 -15.27 -9.34 38.87
C TYR A 371 -16.34 -9.97 37.98
N TYR A 372 -15.95 -10.91 37.11
CA TYR A 372 -16.85 -11.65 36.24
C TYR A 372 -16.63 -13.15 36.40
N SER A 373 -17.70 -13.94 36.29
CA SER A 373 -17.65 -15.39 36.51
C SER A 373 -17.10 -16.18 35.31
N ASP A 374 -16.99 -15.51 34.18
CA ASP A 374 -17.00 -16.05 32.83
C ASP A 374 -15.76 -15.61 32.03
N HIS A 375 -15.06 -14.57 32.47
CA HIS A 375 -13.78 -14.11 31.94
C HIS A 375 -13.01 -13.30 32.99
N SER A 376 -11.70 -13.24 32.82
CA SER A 376 -10.86 -12.30 33.57
C SER A 376 -10.87 -10.91 32.92
N ALA A 377 -10.70 -9.87 33.73
CA ALA A 377 -10.66 -8.50 33.28
C ALA A 377 -9.53 -7.72 33.96
N ILE A 378 -9.16 -6.57 33.40
CA ILE A 378 -8.05 -5.76 33.91
C ILE A 378 -8.64 -4.49 34.53
N PRO A 379 -8.60 -4.32 35.86
CA PRO A 379 -9.15 -3.13 36.50
C PRO A 379 -8.25 -1.92 36.23
N PHE A 380 -8.81 -0.83 35.71
CA PHE A 380 -8.06 0.41 35.45
C PHE A 380 -8.46 1.54 36.39
N ILE A 381 -9.73 1.62 36.81
CA ILE A 381 -10.16 2.67 37.74
C ILE A 381 -11.15 2.16 38.79
N GLY A 382 -10.86 2.51 40.04
CA GLY A 382 -11.64 2.10 41.21
C GLY A 382 -12.91 2.94 41.43
N PRO A 383 -13.64 2.69 42.54
CA PRO A 383 -14.76 3.51 42.96
C PRO A 383 -14.36 4.97 43.19
N GLY A 384 -15.23 5.92 42.88
CA GLY A 384 -14.93 7.34 42.99
C GLY A 384 -15.72 8.24 42.05
N GLN A 385 -15.37 9.53 42.05
CA GLN A 385 -15.75 10.50 41.02
C GLN A 385 -14.84 10.27 39.81
N ARG A 386 -15.46 10.02 38.65
CA ARG A 386 -14.82 9.63 37.38
C ARG A 386 -15.57 10.25 36.23
N GLU A 387 -14.89 10.57 35.13
CA GLU A 387 -15.42 11.46 34.07
C GLU A 387 -16.26 10.75 33.00
N ASP A 388 -16.07 9.44 32.84
CA ASP A 388 -16.72 8.62 31.79
C ASP A 388 -16.39 9.10 30.36
N HIS A 389 -15.15 9.53 30.15
CA HIS A 389 -14.66 10.03 28.86
C HIS A 389 -14.29 8.90 27.90
N ASN A 390 -15.16 8.67 26.92
CA ASN A 390 -14.99 7.61 25.94
C ASN A 390 -14.68 8.19 24.55
N SER A 391 -13.91 7.45 23.75
CA SER A 391 -13.68 7.76 22.34
C SER A 391 -13.41 6.48 21.57
N MET A 392 -14.46 5.68 21.39
CA MET A 392 -14.40 4.30 20.91
C MET A 392 -15.20 4.08 19.62
N TRP A 393 -14.99 2.94 18.98
CA TRP A 393 -15.73 2.55 17.78
C TRP A 393 -17.00 1.76 18.14
N ASP A 394 -18.15 2.23 17.67
CA ASP A 394 -19.39 1.45 17.61
C ASP A 394 -19.40 0.65 16.31
N LEU A 395 -18.95 -0.61 16.38
CA LEU A 395 -18.78 -1.45 15.20
C LEU A 395 -20.10 -1.84 14.55
N ASN A 396 -21.18 -1.87 15.34
CA ASN A 396 -22.53 -2.14 14.82
C ASN A 396 -23.05 -0.99 13.96
N SER A 397 -22.55 0.23 14.14
CA SER A 397 -22.98 1.40 13.37
C SER A 397 -22.44 1.43 11.93
N PHE A 398 -21.39 0.66 11.61
CA PHE A 398 -20.70 0.73 10.32
C PHE A 398 -21.34 -0.10 9.20
N GLY A 399 -22.43 -0.82 9.48
CA GLY A 399 -23.20 -1.51 8.44
C GLY A 399 -22.44 -2.64 7.75
N TYR A 400 -21.46 -3.25 8.43
CA TYR A 400 -20.71 -4.38 7.90
C TYR A 400 -21.63 -5.50 7.42
N SER A 401 -21.37 -5.98 6.20
CA SER A 401 -21.97 -7.23 5.74
C SER A 401 -21.23 -8.37 6.41
N ILE A 402 -21.89 -9.09 7.32
CA ILE A 402 -21.33 -10.24 8.02
C ILE A 402 -21.58 -11.49 7.17
N PRO A 403 -20.59 -12.04 6.46
CA PRO A 403 -20.75 -13.31 5.74
C PRO A 403 -20.96 -14.45 6.76
N GLY A 404 -21.69 -15.50 6.37
CA GLY A 404 -22.10 -16.58 7.29
C GLY A 404 -20.97 -17.29 8.06
N ASP A 405 -21.39 -18.04 9.09
CA ASP A 405 -20.64 -18.84 10.08
C ASP A 405 -19.25 -18.33 10.50
N GLY A 406 -19.21 -17.70 11.69
CA GLY A 406 -17.99 -17.32 12.41
C GLY A 406 -17.47 -15.91 12.10
N ALA A 407 -18.08 -15.17 11.18
CA ALA A 407 -17.78 -13.76 10.99
C ALA A 407 -18.57 -12.88 11.98
N ASN A 408 -17.97 -11.77 12.40
CA ASN A 408 -18.57 -10.77 13.28
C ASN A 408 -18.05 -9.38 12.88
N VAL A 409 -18.65 -8.32 13.43
CA VAL A 409 -18.28 -6.93 13.10
C VAL A 409 -16.84 -6.59 13.50
N VAL A 410 -16.27 -7.24 14.52
CA VAL A 410 -14.85 -7.09 14.89
C VAL A 410 -13.95 -7.60 13.76
N LYS A 411 -14.18 -8.81 13.26
CA LYS A 411 -13.41 -9.38 12.14
C LYS A 411 -13.49 -8.52 10.88
N ALA A 412 -14.67 -7.97 10.59
CA ALA A 412 -14.87 -7.10 9.44
C ALA A 412 -14.09 -5.78 9.59
N PHE A 413 -14.11 -5.19 10.79
CA PHE A 413 -13.35 -3.99 11.11
C PHE A 413 -11.83 -4.22 11.08
N GLU A 414 -11.35 -5.32 11.68
CA GLU A 414 -9.94 -5.72 11.68
C GLU A 414 -9.42 -5.89 10.24
N ALA A 415 -10.18 -6.56 9.38
CA ALA A 415 -9.80 -6.81 7.99
C ALA A 415 -9.85 -5.55 7.11
N GLU A 416 -10.80 -4.64 7.33
CA GLU A 416 -10.88 -3.38 6.56
C GLU A 416 -9.72 -2.43 6.87
N ASN A 417 -9.20 -2.45 8.11
CA ASN A 417 -8.32 -1.40 8.62
C ASN A 417 -6.89 -1.88 8.95
N ASP A 418 -6.53 -3.13 8.62
CA ASP A 418 -5.27 -3.76 9.05
C ASP A 418 -5.07 -3.60 10.57
N ALA A 419 -6.08 -4.00 11.33
CA ALA A 419 -6.16 -3.71 12.76
C ALA A 419 -6.44 -4.97 13.59
N THR A 420 -6.18 -4.88 14.90
CA THR A 420 -6.56 -5.87 15.90
C THR A 420 -7.31 -5.17 17.03
N VAL A 421 -8.53 -5.62 17.34
CA VAL A 421 -9.27 -5.16 18.51
C VAL A 421 -8.74 -5.91 19.73
N LEU A 422 -8.20 -5.16 20.68
CA LEU A 422 -7.49 -5.68 21.84
C LEU A 422 -8.27 -5.55 23.15
N GLY A 423 -9.27 -4.69 23.21
CA GLY A 423 -10.05 -4.50 24.43
C GLY A 423 -11.38 -3.79 24.22
N THR A 424 -12.35 -4.09 25.08
CA THR A 424 -13.64 -3.43 25.24
C THR A 424 -13.87 -3.05 26.70
N TRP A 425 -15.00 -2.43 27.03
CA TRP A 425 -15.40 -2.29 28.43
C TRP A 425 -15.56 -3.65 29.10
N GLY A 426 -15.23 -3.74 30.39
CA GLY A 426 -15.22 -4.97 31.18
C GLY A 426 -16.46 -5.85 31.04
N GLN A 427 -17.63 -5.21 30.98
CA GLN A 427 -18.95 -5.86 30.90
C GLN A 427 -19.38 -6.27 29.49
N VAL A 428 -18.66 -5.85 28.45
CA VAL A 428 -19.04 -6.16 27.06
C VAL A 428 -18.68 -7.60 26.75
N SER A 429 -19.70 -8.39 26.42
CA SER A 429 -19.58 -9.82 26.15
C SER A 429 -19.77 -10.20 24.68
N ASP A 430 -20.15 -9.24 23.84
CA ASP A 430 -20.37 -9.40 22.40
C ASP A 430 -19.28 -8.71 21.56
N TYR A 431 -19.57 -8.49 20.27
CA TYR A 431 -18.65 -7.89 19.30
C TYR A 431 -18.98 -6.41 19.03
N CYS A 432 -19.80 -5.74 19.85
CA CYS A 432 -20.43 -4.46 19.48
C CYS A 432 -19.47 -3.28 19.27
N CYS A 433 -18.31 -3.30 19.91
CA CYS A 433 -17.43 -2.15 19.96
C CYS A 433 -15.95 -2.52 19.98
N ALA A 434 -15.10 -1.51 19.78
CA ALA A 434 -13.66 -1.59 19.98
C ALA A 434 -13.19 -0.41 20.82
N GLY A 435 -12.63 -0.69 22.00
CA GLY A 435 -12.14 0.32 22.95
C GLY A 435 -10.62 0.47 22.96
N ILE A 436 -9.89 -0.63 22.71
CA ILE A 436 -8.44 -0.61 22.47
C ILE A 436 -8.19 -1.29 21.13
N VAL A 437 -7.47 -0.61 20.25
CA VAL A 437 -7.20 -1.08 18.89
C VAL A 437 -5.72 -0.89 18.55
N ASP A 438 -5.11 -1.92 18.00
CA ASP A 438 -3.78 -1.86 17.40
C ASP A 438 -3.91 -1.87 15.88
N PHE A 439 -3.62 -0.74 15.25
CA PHE A 439 -3.57 -0.58 13.80
C PHE A 439 -2.15 -0.89 13.34
N ALA A 440 -1.98 -2.06 12.72
CA ALA A 440 -0.70 -2.51 12.19
C ALA A 440 -0.24 -1.62 11.03
N PRO A 441 1.04 -1.66 10.65
CA PRO A 441 1.46 -1.09 9.37
C PRO A 441 0.61 -1.63 8.21
N SER A 442 0.29 -0.75 7.26
CA SER A 442 -0.45 -1.07 6.04
C SER A 442 0.34 -0.63 4.80
N LYS A 443 -0.23 -0.87 3.61
CA LYS A 443 0.42 -0.55 2.33
C LYS A 443 0.89 0.91 2.23
N ASP A 444 0.07 1.84 2.73
CA ASP A 444 0.33 3.28 2.62
C ASP A 444 0.83 3.90 3.94
N TYR A 445 0.78 3.15 5.05
CA TYR A 445 1.17 3.62 6.38
C TYR A 445 2.13 2.63 7.04
N PHE A 446 3.43 2.93 7.03
CA PHE A 446 4.44 2.01 7.59
C PHE A 446 4.57 2.08 9.12
N GLY A 447 4.01 3.12 9.72
CA GLY A 447 3.91 3.29 11.16
C GLY A 447 2.68 2.57 11.74
N ARG A 448 2.84 2.08 12.95
CA ARG A 448 1.81 1.44 13.78
C ARG A 448 1.12 2.47 14.68
N CYS A 449 -0.16 2.29 14.94
CA CYS A 449 -0.91 3.11 15.90
C CYS A 449 -1.64 2.24 16.92
N VAL A 450 -1.39 2.45 18.21
CA VAL A 450 -2.25 1.92 19.28
C VAL A 450 -3.20 3.02 19.73
N ALA A 451 -4.49 2.75 19.68
CA ALA A 451 -5.56 3.67 20.09
C ALA A 451 -6.28 3.13 21.34
N VAL A 452 -6.42 3.96 22.37
CA VAL A 452 -7.01 3.62 23.67
C VAL A 452 -8.15 4.60 23.97
N GLY A 453 -9.39 4.21 23.71
CA GLY A 453 -10.57 5.08 23.82
C GLY A 453 -11.46 4.82 25.03
N LEU A 454 -11.09 3.93 25.94
CA LEU A 454 -11.93 3.52 27.07
C LEU A 454 -11.92 4.59 28.18
N ALA A 455 -13.11 4.93 28.70
CA ALA A 455 -13.24 5.78 29.90
C ALA A 455 -12.53 5.26 31.15
N ALA A 456 -12.19 3.97 31.21
CA ALA A 456 -11.41 3.45 32.31
C ALA A 456 -9.95 3.96 32.31
N TYR A 457 -9.46 4.50 31.18
CA TYR A 457 -8.11 5.03 31.03
C TYR A 457 -8.04 6.52 31.43
N GLU A 458 -8.35 6.78 32.70
CA GLU A 458 -8.37 8.10 33.34
C GLU A 458 -7.14 8.21 34.28
N TRP A 459 -6.28 9.18 34.02
CA TRP A 459 -4.98 9.37 34.69
C TRP A 459 -5.09 10.04 36.06
N ASN A 460 -6.13 10.83 36.31
CA ASN A 460 -6.39 11.51 37.56
C ASN A 460 -7.84 11.35 38.02
N GLN A 461 -8.11 10.36 38.86
CA GLN A 461 -9.42 10.19 39.47
C GLN A 461 -9.79 11.41 40.36
N ASN A 462 -10.84 12.15 40.02
CA ASN A 462 -11.12 13.43 40.69
C ASN A 462 -11.51 13.30 42.18
N SER A 463 -11.79 12.08 42.67
CA SER A 463 -12.06 11.81 44.09
C SER A 463 -10.85 11.37 44.93
N GLY A 464 -9.65 11.27 44.36
CA GLY A 464 -8.43 10.93 45.10
C GLY A 464 -7.58 9.88 44.40
N VAL A 465 -6.84 9.09 45.18
CA VAL A 465 -5.89 8.11 44.63
C VAL A 465 -6.66 6.92 44.04
N ASN A 466 -6.57 6.75 42.73
CA ASN A 466 -7.03 5.55 42.05
C ASN A 466 -6.23 4.33 42.54
N ILE A 467 -6.92 3.34 43.13
CA ILE A 467 -6.29 2.12 43.64
C ILE A 467 -5.68 1.24 42.55
N TYR A 468 -6.04 1.47 41.27
CA TYR A 468 -5.52 0.76 40.10
C TYR A 468 -4.61 1.63 39.23
N GLN A 469 -4.09 2.75 39.74
CA GLN A 469 -3.20 3.63 38.98
C GLN A 469 -2.01 2.88 38.37
N GLU A 470 -1.42 1.94 39.11
CA GLU A 470 -0.29 1.13 38.64
C GLU A 470 -0.63 0.31 37.38
N ASN A 471 -1.89 -0.13 37.21
CA ASN A 471 -2.31 -0.82 35.99
C ASN A 471 -2.34 0.12 34.77
N ILE A 472 -2.78 1.38 34.95
CA ILE A 472 -2.76 2.40 33.89
C ILE A 472 -1.32 2.70 33.48
N GLU A 473 -0.43 2.89 34.47
CA GLU A 473 0.99 3.17 34.23
C GLU A 473 1.69 2.00 33.52
N ASN A 474 1.51 0.77 34.00
CA ASN A 474 2.11 -0.43 33.41
C ASN A 474 1.57 -0.70 32.00
N PHE A 475 0.26 -0.52 31.78
CA PHE A 475 -0.33 -0.64 30.46
C PHE A 475 0.24 0.40 29.49
N THR A 476 0.38 1.65 29.93
CA THR A 476 0.95 2.73 29.10
C THR A 476 2.40 2.46 28.75
N GLU A 477 3.21 2.06 29.72
CA GLU A 477 4.60 1.66 29.49
C GLU A 477 4.70 0.49 28.51
N SER A 478 3.83 -0.50 28.64
CA SER A 478 3.76 -1.65 27.74
C SER A 478 3.32 -1.27 26.33
N CYS A 479 2.39 -0.33 26.17
CA CYS A 479 2.02 0.25 24.88
C CYS A 479 3.20 0.97 24.21
N ILE A 480 3.89 1.85 24.93
CA ILE A 480 5.06 2.58 24.42
C ILE A 480 6.17 1.60 24.05
N THR A 481 6.46 0.62 24.91
CA THR A 481 7.47 -0.41 24.67
C THR A 481 7.13 -1.28 23.45
N TYR A 482 5.85 -1.64 23.30
CA TYR A 482 5.37 -2.37 22.13
C TYR A 482 5.59 -1.58 20.84
N LEU A 483 5.25 -0.29 20.85
CA LEU A 483 5.46 0.63 19.73
C LEU A 483 6.94 0.94 19.48
N GLN A 484 7.82 0.89 20.47
CA GLN A 484 9.25 1.05 20.20
C GLN A 484 9.86 -0.14 19.47
N ASN A 485 9.34 -1.34 19.71
CA ASN A 485 9.88 -2.60 19.21
C ASN A 485 9.23 -3.10 17.91
N ASN A 486 8.21 -2.41 17.40
CA ASN A 486 7.48 -2.74 16.17
C ASN A 486 7.38 -1.50 15.27
#